data_AF-A0A3M2AIY0-F1
#
_entry.id   AF-A0A3M2AIY0-F1
#
_cell.length_a   1.000
_cell.length_b   1.000
_cell.length_c   1.000
_cell.angle_alpha   90.00
_cell.angle_beta   90.00
_cell.angle_gamma   90.00
#
_symmetry.space_group_name_H-M   'P 1'
#
loop_
_entity.id
_entity.type
_entity.pdbx_description
1 polymer ?
#
loop_
_entity_poly.entity_id
_entity_poly.type
_entity_poly.pdbx_seq_one_letter_code
_entity_poly.pdbx_strand_id
1 'polypeptide(L)' 'MEQEKKKKLTGIIVGLVVLASFLTGLLGMALSEKNREYFISRLKNIKHVPFIRPDKDPTRR' A
#
# COMPACT_ATOMS: atom_id res chain seq x y z
N MET A 1 -15.44 31.66 -5.39
CA MET A 1 -16.67 31.07 -6.00
C MET A 1 -16.36 30.02 -7.08
N GLU A 2 -16.04 30.37 -8.33
CA GLU A 2 -15.93 29.36 -9.42
C GLU A 2 -14.65 28.49 -9.35
N GLN A 3 -13.51 29.09 -9.01
CA GLN A 3 -12.25 28.34 -8.87
C GLN A 3 -12.24 27.39 -7.67
N GLU A 4 -12.92 27.75 -6.58
CA GLU A 4 -13.08 26.85 -5.41
C GLU A 4 -13.97 25.66 -5.73
N LYS A 5 -15.06 25.86 -6.50
CA LYS A 5 -15.88 24.75 -7.00
C LYS A 5 -15.07 23.79 -7.87
N LYS A 6 -14.21 24.31 -8.75
CA LYS A 6 -13.31 23.49 -9.58
C LYS A 6 -12.31 22.70 -8.72
N LYS A 7 -11.66 23.34 -7.75
CA LYS A 7 -10.75 22.64 -6.80
C LYS A 7 -11.45 21.53 -6.01
N LYS A 8 -12.68 21.78 -5.54
CA LYS A 8 -13.46 20.79 -4.80
C LYS A 8 -13.84 19.58 -5.67
N LEU A 9 -14.21 19.84 -6.93
CA LEU A 9 -14.51 18.78 -7.90
C LEU A 9 -13.28 17.95 -8.26
N THR A 10 -12.15 18.60 -8.51
CA THR A 10 -10.87 17.90 -8.75
C THR A 10 -10.48 17.04 -7.55
N GLY A 11 -10.64 17.54 -6.33
CA GLY A 11 -10.39 16.77 -5.11
C GLY A 11 -11.25 15.52 -5.00
N ILE A 12 -12.53 15.61 -5.35
CA ILE A 12 -13.46 14.45 -5.37
C ILE A 12 -13.02 13.43 -6.43
N ILE A 13 -12.67 13.87 -7.63
CA ILE A 13 -12.23 12.98 -8.72
C ILE A 13 -10.94 12.26 -8.33
N VAL A 14 -9.95 12.98 -7.82
CA VAL A 14 -8.69 12.38 -7.36
C VAL A 14 -8.95 11.38 -6.22
N GLY A 15 -9.80 11.73 -5.27
CA GLY A 15 -10.21 10.83 -4.19
C GLY A 15 -10.83 9.53 -4.72
N LEU A 16 -11.74 9.63 -5.70
CA LEU A 16 -12.37 8.46 -6.33
C LEU A 16 -11.36 7.59 -7.09
N VAL A 17 -10.40 8.19 -7.80
CA VAL A 17 -9.35 7.45 -8.52
C VAL A 17 -8.45 6.69 -7.55
N VAL A 18 -8.07 7.32 -6.44
CA VAL A 18 -7.26 6.67 -5.39
C VAL A 18 -8.03 5.53 -4.75
N LEU A 19 -9.31 5.74 -4.42
CA LEU A 19 -10.17 4.72 -3.81
C LEU A 19 -10.37 3.51 -4.75
N ALA A 20 -10.66 3.77 -6.02
CA ALA A 20 -10.82 2.73 -7.03
C ALA A 20 -9.53 1.93 -7.21
N SER A 21 -8.38 2.60 -7.31
CA SER A 21 -7.06 1.96 -7.45
C SER A 21 -6.74 1.06 -6.25
N PHE A 22 -7.08 1.52 -5.03
CA PHE A 22 -6.92 0.74 -3.81
C PHE A 22 -7.80 -0.52 -3.80
N LEU A 23 -9.08 -0.37 -4.16
CA LEU A 23 -10.03 -1.49 -4.23
C LEU A 23 -9.65 -2.50 -5.31
N THR A 24 -9.17 -2.05 -6.47
CA THR A 24 -8.66 -2.94 -7.53
C THR A 24 -7.43 -3.72 -7.06
N GLY A 25 -6.53 -3.09 -6.31
CA GLY A 25 -5.39 -3.78 -5.67
C GLY A 25 -5.83 -4.85 -4.67
N LEU A 26 -6.79 -4.53 -3.80
CA LEU A 26 -7.36 -5.48 -2.84
C LEU A 26 -8.08 -6.64 -3.54
N LEU A 27 -8.86 -6.37 -4.58
CA LEU A 27 -9.52 -7.41 -5.38
C LEU A 27 -8.50 -8.29 -6.11
N GLY A 28 -7.41 -7.71 -6.63
CA GLY A 28 -6.31 -8.46 -7.23
C GLY A 28 -5.57 -9.37 -6.24
N MET A 29 -5.58 -9.03 -4.95
CA MET A 29 -5.09 -9.89 -3.86
C MET A 29 -6.10 -10.96 -3.46
N ALA A 30 -7.40 -10.64 -3.46
CA ALA A 30 -8.46 -11.54 -3.02
C ALA A 30 -8.81 -12.60 -4.07
N LEU A 31 -8.77 -12.27 -5.36
CA LEU A 31 -9.24 -13.13 -6.45
C LEU A 31 -8.17 -14.07 -7.03
N SER A 32 -6.88 -13.84 -6.76
CA SER A 32 -5.81 -14.66 -7.34
C SER A 32 -4.93 -15.23 -6.23
N GLU A 33 -5.03 -16.54 -6.00
CA GLU A 33 -4.17 -17.28 -5.05
C GLU A 33 -2.69 -17.08 -5.37
N LYS A 34 -2.35 -16.97 -6.67
CA LYS A 34 -0.99 -16.71 -7.15
C LYS A 34 -0.47 -15.33 -6.73
N ASN A 35 -1.34 -14.30 -6.75
CA ASN A 35 -0.99 -12.97 -6.24
C ASN A 35 -0.93 -12.93 -4.71
N ARG A 36 -1.78 -13.70 -4.02
CA ARG A 36 -1.74 -13.83 -2.56
C ARG A 36 -0.41 -14.42 -2.10
N GLU A 37 0.05 -15.49 -2.73
CA GLU A 37 1.35 -16.10 -2.44
C GLU A 37 2.52 -15.16 -2.77
N TYR A 38 2.48 -14.49 -3.92
CA TYR A 38 3.47 -13.47 -4.28
C TYR A 38 3.52 -12.33 -3.26
N PHE A 39 2.36 -11.85 -2.80
CA PHE A 39 2.27 -10.80 -1.80
C PHE A 39 2.76 -11.27 -0.42
N ILE A 40 2.37 -12.45 0.03
CA ILE A 40 2.86 -13.05 1.28
C ILE A 40 4.38 -13.28 1.21
N SER A 41 4.90 -13.70 0.05
CA SER A 41 6.34 -13.84 -0.20
C SER A 41 7.05 -12.48 -0.07
N ARG A 42 6.50 -11.41 -0.68
CA ARG A 42 7.05 -10.05 -0.52
C ARG A 42 6.96 -9.56 0.93
N LEU A 43 5.86 -9.80 1.64
CA LEU A 43 5.73 -9.46 3.07
C LEU A 43 6.72 -10.23 3.96
N LYS A 44 6.94 -11.52 3.70
CA LYS A 44 7.98 -12.30 4.37
C LYS A 44 9.37 -11.74 4.08
N ASN A 45 9.60 -11.27 2.86
CA ASN A 45 10.86 -10.65 2.47
C ASN A 45 11.05 -9.25 3.09
N ILE A 46 9.99 -8.49 3.34
CA ILE A 46 10.03 -7.20 4.06
C ILE A 46 10.63 -7.35 5.46
N LYS A 47 10.36 -8.46 6.17
CA LYS A 47 11.02 -8.79 7.45
C LYS A 47 12.52 -9.09 7.31
N HIS A 48 12.99 -9.39 6.09
CA HIS A 48 14.38 -9.68 5.77
C HIS A 48 15.12 -8.47 5.18
N VAL A 49 14.43 -7.36 4.93
CA VAL A 49 15.08 -6.13 4.47
C VAL A 49 15.89 -5.56 5.64
N PRO A 50 17.20 -5.29 5.44
CA PRO A 50 18.10 -4.88 6.52
C PRO A 50 17.66 -3.60 7.25
N PHE A 51 16.80 -2.78 6.64
CA PHE A 51 16.25 -1.56 7.24
C PHE A 51 15.13 -1.77 8.27
N ILE A 52 14.53 -2.97 8.39
CA ILE A 52 13.41 -3.25 9.32
C ILE A 52 13.82 -4.19 10.46
N ARG A 53 15.02 -4.77 10.40
CA ARG A 53 15.58 -5.39 11.61
C ARG A 53 15.94 -4.24 12.55
N PRO A 54 15.30 -4.10 13.74
CA PRO A 54 15.97 -3.37 14.79
C PRO A 54 17.34 -4.06 14.92
N ASP A 55 18.41 -3.30 14.77
CA ASP A 55 19.75 -3.77 15.09
C ASP A 55 19.64 -4.56 16.39
N LYS A 56 19.81 -5.88 16.29
CA LYS A 56 20.03 -6.69 17.47
C LYS A 56 21.44 -6.30 17.90
N ASP A 57 21.50 -5.21 18.65
CA ASP A 57 22.68 -4.73 19.34
C ASP A 57 23.33 -5.94 20.01
N PRO A 58 24.51 -6.38 19.54
CA PRO A 58 25.15 -7.59 20.05
C PRO A 58 25.82 -7.35 21.43
N THR A 59 25.51 -6.24 22.12
CA THR A 59 26.21 -5.81 23.33
C THR A 59 25.36 -5.85 24.61
N ARG A 60 24.10 -6.29 24.57
CA ARG A 60 23.31 -6.52 25.80
C ARG A 60 23.31 -8.00 26.20
N ARG A 61 24.30 -8.30 27.07
CA ARG A 61 24.54 -9.47 27.93
C ARG A 61 23.49 -10.59 27.94
#